data_AF-A0A7S2KUL7-F1
#
_entry.id   AF-A0A7S2KUL7-F1
#
_cell.length_a   1.000
_cell.length_b   1.000
_cell.length_c   1.000
_cell.angle_alpha   90.00
_cell.angle_beta   90.00
_cell.angle_gamma   90.00
#
_symmetry.space_group_name_H-M   'P 1'
#
loop_
_entity.id
_entity.type
_entity.pdbx_description
1 polymer ?
#
loop_
_entity_poly.entity_id
_entity_poly.type
_entity_poly.pdbx_seq_one_letter_code
_entity_poly.pdbx_strand_id
1 'polypeptide(L)'
;MFTRNAVLKSDWYKKRLVTKQQRDIVLGMRNIKALEDFLGRPGYQVEAARLGIHQRLVDAERELARVSSDSYLDDLVGTLGADPIVDDEV
;
A
#
# COMPACT_ATOMS: atom_id res chain seq x y z
N MET A 1 11.46 -27.86 8.30
CA MET A 1 10.93 -26.49 8.45
C MET A 1 11.22 -25.57 7.25
N PHE A 2 11.98 -25.99 6.23
CA PHE A 2 12.40 -25.11 5.11
C PHE A 2 11.84 -25.53 3.73
N THR A 3 10.78 -26.32 3.70
CA THR A 3 10.11 -26.63 2.43
C THR A 3 9.12 -25.53 2.08
N ARG A 4 8.96 -25.24 0.78
CA ARG A 4 7.99 -24.24 0.29
C ARG A 4 6.60 -24.45 0.92
N ASN A 5 6.10 -25.67 0.94
CA ASN A 5 4.80 -25.98 1.51
C ASN A 5 4.72 -25.75 3.02
N ALA A 6 5.81 -25.99 3.77
CA ALA A 6 5.84 -25.70 5.20
C ALA A 6 5.83 -24.18 5.46
N VAL A 7 6.50 -23.39 4.62
CA VAL A 7 6.49 -21.93 4.70
C VAL A 7 5.12 -21.36 4.37
N LEU A 8 4.52 -21.73 3.23
CA LEU A 8 3.25 -21.15 2.78
C LEU A 8 2.08 -21.45 3.74
N LYS A 9 2.15 -22.56 4.49
CA LYS A 9 1.12 -22.95 5.46
C LYS A 9 1.34 -22.35 6.84
N SER A 10 2.50 -21.77 7.11
CA SER A 10 2.86 -21.30 8.45
C SER A 10 2.13 -20.01 8.81
N ASP A 11 1.81 -19.85 10.10
CA ASP A 11 1.16 -18.64 10.58
C ASP A 11 2.11 -17.44 10.59
N TRP A 12 3.42 -17.68 10.77
CA TRP A 12 4.42 -16.62 10.66
C TRP A 12 4.45 -16.00 9.26
N TYR A 13 4.29 -16.81 8.20
CA TYR A 13 4.28 -16.32 6.82
C TYR A 13 3.01 -15.52 6.54
N LYS A 14 1.84 -16.04 6.93
CA LYS A 14 0.56 -15.34 6.82
C LYS A 14 0.60 -13.98 7.52
N LYS A 15 1.20 -13.91 8.72
CA LYS A 15 1.37 -12.64 9.46
C LYS A 15 2.17 -11.62 8.65
N ARG A 16 3.23 -12.03 7.94
CA ARG A 16 4.00 -11.13 7.07
C ARG A 16 3.17 -10.59 5.89
N LEU A 17 2.26 -11.38 5.33
CA LEU A 17 1.38 -10.93 4.26
C LEU A 17 0.38 -9.89 4.75
N VAL A 18 -0.25 -10.14 5.91
CA VAL A 18 -1.14 -9.17 6.55
C VAL A 18 -0.38 -7.88 6.90
N THR A 19 0.84 -7.98 7.44
CA THR A 19 1.65 -6.78 7.68
C THR A 19 1.99 -6.04 6.40
N LYS A 20 2.26 -6.75 5.29
CA LYS A 20 2.51 -6.11 3.99
C LYS A 20 1.29 -5.33 3.51
N GLN A 21 0.11 -5.95 3.56
CA GLN A 21 -1.14 -5.29 3.21
C GLN A 21 -1.37 -4.04 4.05
N GLN A 22 -1.22 -4.13 5.38
CA GLN A 22 -1.41 -2.97 6.26
C GLN A 22 -0.45 -1.82 5.94
N ARG A 23 0.83 -2.13 5.65
CA ARG A 23 1.82 -1.13 5.25
C ARG A 23 1.48 -0.50 3.90
N ASP A 24 1.00 -1.28 2.94
CA ASP A 24 0.57 -0.79 1.63
C ASP A 24 -0.63 0.16 1.74
N ILE A 25 -1.60 -0.18 2.59
CA ILE A 25 -2.75 0.68 2.90
C ILE A 25 -2.28 2.01 3.48
N VAL A 26 -1.43 1.96 4.51
CA VAL A 26 -0.90 3.18 5.17
C VAL A 26 -0.13 4.05 4.18
N LEU A 27 0.72 3.44 3.32
CA LEU A 27 1.44 4.16 2.28
C LEU A 27 0.49 4.78 1.25
N GLY A 28 -0.51 4.03 0.79
CA GLY A 28 -1.53 4.51 -0.16
C GLY A 28 -2.30 5.70 0.38
N MET A 29 -2.76 5.64 1.64
CA MET A 29 -3.45 6.75 2.31
C MET A 29 -2.57 8.01 2.41
N ARG A 30 -1.27 7.84 2.74
CA ARG A 30 -0.31 8.96 2.77
C ARG A 30 -0.12 9.58 1.38
N ASN A 31 -0.04 8.77 0.33
CA ASN A 31 0.11 9.23 -1.04
C ASN A 31 -1.14 10.02 -1.50
N ILE A 32 -2.34 9.51 -1.23
CA ILE A 32 -3.60 10.21 -1.53
C ILE A 32 -3.63 11.56 -0.83
N LYS A 33 -3.34 11.60 0.47
CA LYS A 33 -3.31 12.85 1.24
C LYS A 33 -2.34 13.88 0.65
N ALA A 34 -1.15 13.45 0.22
CA ALA A 34 -0.17 14.33 -0.40
C ALA A 34 -0.65 14.89 -1.75
N LEU A 35 -1.37 14.09 -2.55
CA LEU A 35 -1.95 14.53 -3.83
C LEU A 35 -3.10 15.52 -3.60
N GLU A 36 -4.01 15.22 -2.67
CA GLU A 36 -5.08 16.13 -2.26
C GLU A 36 -4.53 17.47 -1.75
N ASP A 37 -3.51 17.42 -0.89
CA ASP A 37 -2.84 18.61 -0.36
C ASP A 37 -2.20 19.44 -1.47
N PHE A 38 -1.63 18.80 -2.48
CA PHE A 38 -1.08 19.52 -3.64
C PHE A 38 -2.18 20.18 -4.47
N LEU A 39 -3.29 19.50 -4.71
CA LEU A 39 -4.44 20.03 -5.43
C LEU A 39 -5.11 21.21 -4.70
N GLY A 40 -5.08 21.20 -3.37
CA GLY A 40 -5.63 22.28 -2.54
C GLY A 40 -4.80 23.56 -2.48
N ARG A 41 -3.58 23.59 -3.05
CA ARG A 41 -2.69 24.76 -2.98
C ARG A 41 -3.19 25.90 -3.88
N PRO A 42 -3.44 27.10 -3.34
CA PRO A 42 -3.81 28.27 -4.15
C PRO A 42 -2.73 28.60 -5.19
N GLY A 43 -3.13 28.79 -6.45
CA GLY A 43 -2.24 29.15 -7.55
C GLY A 43 -1.54 27.98 -8.24
N TYR A 44 -1.77 26.74 -7.80
CA TYR A 44 -1.09 25.55 -8.34
C TYR A 44 -1.93 24.82 -9.40
N GLN A 45 -3.08 25.36 -9.82
CA GLN A 45 -4.02 24.68 -10.71
C GLN A 45 -3.40 24.35 -12.09
N VAL A 46 -2.61 25.27 -12.64
CA VAL A 46 -1.92 25.06 -13.93
C VAL A 46 -0.88 23.94 -13.81
N GLU A 47 -0.10 23.93 -12.74
CA GLU A 47 0.90 22.90 -12.49
C GLU A 47 0.26 21.54 -12.18
N ALA A 48 -0.84 21.52 -11.42
CA ALA A 48 -1.62 20.33 -11.16
C ALA A 48 -2.16 19.69 -12.44
N ALA A 49 -2.65 20.50 -13.38
CA ALA A 49 -3.07 20.03 -14.69
C ALA A 49 -1.88 19.52 -15.51
N ARG A 50 -0.78 20.28 -15.58
CA ARG A 50 0.44 19.91 -16.33
C ARG A 50 1.05 18.59 -15.85
N LEU A 51 1.04 18.36 -14.54
CA LEU A 51 1.59 17.16 -13.92
C LEU A 51 0.59 15.97 -13.87
N GLY A 52 -0.66 16.19 -14.28
CA GLY A 52 -1.70 15.16 -14.28
C GLY A 52 -2.09 14.69 -12.87
N ILE A 53 -2.08 15.60 -11.88
CA ILE A 53 -2.26 15.23 -10.47
C ILE A 53 -3.65 14.64 -10.20
N HIS A 54 -4.70 15.13 -10.87
CA HIS A 54 -6.03 14.56 -10.76
C HIS A 54 -6.09 13.09 -11.18
N GLN A 55 -5.43 12.72 -12.29
CA GLN A 55 -5.40 11.32 -12.74
C GLN A 55 -4.63 10.44 -11.75
N ARG A 56 -3.50 10.94 -11.24
CA ARG A 56 -2.70 10.22 -10.24
C ARG A 56 -3.47 9.98 -8.95
N LEU A 57 -4.33 10.92 -8.54
CA LEU A 57 -5.22 10.75 -7.39
C LEU A 57 -6.22 9.61 -7.64
N VAL A 58 -6.90 9.60 -8.79
CA VAL A 58 -7.83 8.54 -9.18
C VAL A 58 -7.15 7.17 -9.22
N ASP A 59 -5.93 7.10 -9.76
CA ASP A 59 -5.15 5.87 -9.82
C ASP A 59 -4.73 5.40 -8.42
N ALA A 60 -4.33 6.33 -7.54
CA ALA A 60 -3.96 6.04 -6.16
C ALA A 60 -5.17 5.56 -5.32
N GLU A 61 -6.35 6.14 -5.51
CA GLU A 61 -7.60 5.70 -4.87
C GLU A 61 -7.98 4.28 -5.32
N ARG A 62 -7.86 3.99 -6.62
CA ARG A 62 -8.11 2.65 -7.16
C ARG A 62 -7.13 1.62 -6.59
N GLU A 63 -5.86 1.98 -6.52
CA GLU A 63 -4.84 1.11 -5.96
C GLU A 63 -5.05 0.89 -4.45
N LEU A 64 -5.41 1.95 -3.71
CA LEU A 64 -5.76 1.83 -2.29
C LEU A 64 -6.94 0.86 -2.10
N ALA A 65 -7.99 0.98 -2.92
CA ALA A 65 -9.13 0.06 -2.88
C ALA A 65 -8.70 -1.39 -3.17
N ARG A 66 -7.82 -1.60 -4.16
CA ARG A 66 -7.28 -2.92 -4.50
C ARG A 66 -6.51 -3.52 -3.33
N VAL A 67 -5.53 -2.80 -2.77
CA VAL A 67 -4.70 -3.31 -1.68
C VAL A 67 -5.48 -3.46 -0.36
N SER A 68 -6.56 -2.71 -0.18
CA SER A 68 -7.46 -2.85 0.98
C SER A 68 -8.41 -4.05 0.88
N SER A 69 -8.50 -4.71 -0.27
CA SER A 69 -9.37 -5.88 -0.46
C SER A 69 -8.79 -7.14 0.18
N ASP A 70 -9.65 -8.02 0.70
CA ASP A 70 -9.20 -9.32 1.24
C ASP A 70 -8.51 -10.18 0.16
N SER A 71 -8.98 -10.08 -1.08
CA SER A 71 -8.37 -10.77 -2.24
C SER A 71 -6.92 -10.36 -2.51
N TYR A 72 -6.47 -9.19 -2.04
CA TYR A 72 -5.08 -8.79 -2.19
C TYR A 72 -4.12 -9.69 -1.39
N LEU A 73 -4.58 -10.32 -0.31
CA LEU A 73 -3.74 -11.28 0.41
C LEU A 73 -3.40 -12.50 -0.45
N ASP A 74 -4.31 -12.91 -1.34
CA ASP A 74 -4.06 -14.00 -2.28
C ASP A 74 -3.01 -13.61 -3.32
N ASP A 75 -3.04 -12.37 -3.81
CA ASP A 75 -2.01 -11.81 -4.71
C ASP A 75 -0.62 -11.78 -4.05
N LEU A 76 -0.56 -11.64 -2.73
CA LEU A 76 0.69 -11.59 -1.97
C LEU A 76 1.26 -12.98 -1.67
N VAL A 77 0.51 -14.07 -1.88
CA VAL A 77 1.01 -15.43 -1.67
C VAL A 77 2.15 -15.74 -2.64
N GLY A 78 3.28 -16.18 -2.10
CA GLY A 78 4.53 -16.38 -2.83
C GLY A 78 5.48 -15.19 -2.77
N THR A 79 5.05 -14.02 -2.28
CA THR A 79 5.93 -12.88 -1.98
C THR A 79 6.58 -13.02 -0.60
N LEU A 80 7.51 -12.13 -0.26
CA LEU A 80 8.19 -12.10 1.04
C LEU A 80 7.33 -11.53 2.18
N GLY A 81 6.22 -10.85 1.86
CA GLY A 81 5.48 -10.02 2.80
C GLY A 81 6.34 -8.89 3.40
N ALA A 82 5.95 -8.39 4.58
CA ALA A 82 6.68 -7.37 5.30
C ALA A 82 7.05 -7.85 6.71
N ASP A 83 8.03 -7.19 7.32
CA ASP A 83 8.41 -7.51 8.68
C ASP A 83 7.28 -7.17 9.67
N PRO A 84 6.82 -8.12 10.51
CA PRO A 84 5.82 -7.84 11.53
C PRO A 84 6.33 -6.99 12.68
N ILE A 85 7.64 -6.80 12.83
CA ILE A 85 8.23 -5.88 13.80
C ILE A 85 7.98 -4.46 13.30
N VAL A 86 7.34 -3.65 14.14
CA VAL A 86 7.10 -2.23 13.91
C VAL A 86 8.24 -1.48 14.59
N ASP A 87 8.97 -0.64 13.86
CA ASP A 87 9.88 0.33 14.46
C ASP A 87 9.04 1.46 15.08
N ASP A 88 8.55 1.25 16.30
CA ASP A 88 7.93 2.30 17.15
C ASP A 88 8.97 2.91 18.13
N GLU A 89 10.27 2.88 17.80
CA GLU A 89 11.31 3.57 18.56
C GLU A 89 12.33 4.23 17.62
N VAL A 90 12.03 5.45 17.16
CA VAL A 90 13.00 6.57 17.02
C VAL A 90 12.25 7.89 17.20
#